data_AF-A0A9D7NMY4-F1
#
_entry.id   AF-A0A9D7NMY4-F1
#
_cell.length_a   1.000
_cell.length_b   1.000
_cell.length_c   1.000
_cell.angle_alpha   90.00
_cell.angle_beta   90.00
_cell.angle_gamma   90.00
#
_symmetry.space_group_name_H-M   'P 1'
#
loop_
_entity.id
_entity.type
_entity.pdbx_description
1 polymer ?
#
loop_
_entity_poly.entity_id
_entity_poly.type
_entity_poly.pdbx_seq_one_letter_code
_entity_poly.pdbx_strand_id
1 'polypeptide(L)'
;MVIELPPLATVQEYDVAIEVLDAFSDGLGHCCRLYSQVGLMHAKSWIPIPPSPSGCLTRGKATLLPLDDDRFDHLLMNFTRELDLPVTTLFSSWWCPIEGVHAQTAALIEQIESIPLRRLVGDALLHPHTVRAFWSSPASKAHHHAYPGGLALHSLEVATMAASANLLTAYDRDLAIAFALLHDYGKV
;
A
#
# COMPACT_ATOMS: atom_id res chain seq x y z
N MET A 1 -26.70 -25.69 -30.84
CA MET A 1 -26.20 -25.55 -29.46
C MET A 1 -24.96 -24.69 -29.54
N VAL A 2 -25.11 -23.37 -29.37
CA VAL A 2 -23.97 -22.44 -29.32
C VAL A 2 -23.37 -22.61 -27.93
N ILE A 3 -22.15 -23.13 -27.86
CA ILE A 3 -21.40 -23.15 -26.62
C ILE A 3 -20.95 -21.70 -26.42
N GLU A 4 -21.64 -20.96 -25.56
CA GLU A 4 -21.11 -19.70 -25.04
C GLU A 4 -19.87 -20.06 -24.22
N LEU A 5 -18.68 -19.81 -24.79
CA LEU A 5 -17.46 -19.81 -24.02
C LEU A 5 -17.58 -18.68 -22.99
N PRO A 6 -17.26 -18.94 -21.71
CA PRO A 6 -17.18 -17.87 -20.73
C PRO A 6 -16.24 -16.77 -21.25
N PRO A 7 -16.49 -15.48 -20.91
CA PRO A 7 -15.61 -14.41 -21.34
C PRO A 7 -14.18 -14.77 -20.95
N LEU A 8 -13.27 -14.74 -21.94
CA LEU A 8 -11.86 -15.02 -21.70
C LEU A 8 -11.39 -14.11 -20.56
N ALA A 9 -10.90 -14.72 -19.47
CA ALA A 9 -10.30 -13.99 -18.37
C ALA A 9 -9.25 -13.03 -18.96
N THR A 10 -9.49 -11.73 -18.82
CA THR A 10 -8.68 -10.72 -19.48
C THR A 10 -7.51 -10.40 -18.58
N VAL A 11 -6.30 -10.55 -19.13
CA VAL A 11 -5.06 -10.16 -18.46
C VAL A 11 -5.05 -8.65 -18.22
N GLN A 12 -4.70 -8.23 -17.00
CA GLN A 12 -4.70 -6.83 -16.59
C GLN A 12 -3.39 -6.45 -15.90
N GLU A 13 -3.00 -5.18 -16.05
CA GLU A 13 -1.80 -4.61 -15.40
C GLU A 13 -2.20 -3.74 -14.21
N TYR A 14 -1.47 -3.88 -13.11
CA TYR A 14 -1.70 -3.18 -11.86
C TYR A 14 -0.40 -2.63 -11.30
N ASP A 15 -0.45 -1.40 -10.78
CA ASP A 15 0.57 -0.90 -9.85
C ASP A 15 0.36 -1.59 -8.50
N VAL A 16 1.41 -2.25 -8.00
CA VAL A 16 1.32 -3.08 -6.81
C VAL A 16 2.56 -2.94 -5.91
N ALA A 17 2.35 -3.14 -4.62
CA ALA A 17 3.39 -3.60 -3.71
C ALA A 17 3.21 -5.10 -3.48
N ILE A 18 4.26 -5.91 -3.72
CA ILE A 18 4.21 -7.36 -3.59
C ILE A 18 4.93 -7.82 -2.32
N GLU A 19 4.24 -8.63 -1.52
CA GLU A 19 4.76 -9.44 -0.42
C GLU A 19 4.81 -10.91 -0.86
N VAL A 20 6.00 -11.52 -0.86
CA VAL A 20 6.16 -12.96 -1.13
C VAL A 20 5.95 -13.75 0.15
N LEU A 21 5.12 -14.79 0.10
CA LEU A 21 4.75 -15.60 1.26
C LEU A 21 5.55 -16.90 1.28
N ASP A 22 6.70 -16.88 1.96
CA ASP A 22 7.63 -18.02 2.03
C ASP A 22 6.99 -19.30 2.57
N ALA A 23 6.03 -19.18 3.50
CA ALA A 23 5.32 -20.31 4.11
C ALA A 23 4.46 -21.13 3.13
N PHE A 24 4.22 -20.61 1.92
CA PHE A 24 3.44 -21.26 0.86
C PHE A 24 4.27 -21.47 -0.41
N SER A 25 5.61 -21.40 -0.30
CA SER A 25 6.51 -21.81 -1.35
C SER A 25 6.66 -23.34 -1.31
N ASP A 26 5.92 -24.02 -2.17
CA ASP A 26 6.23 -25.40 -2.52
C ASP A 26 7.22 -25.39 -3.70
N GLY A 27 7.89 -26.51 -4.01
CA GLY A 27 8.78 -26.61 -5.19
C GLY A 27 8.09 -26.36 -6.54
N LEU A 28 6.83 -25.91 -6.53
CA LEU A 28 5.93 -25.63 -7.64
C LEU A 28 5.47 -24.15 -7.65
N GLY A 29 6.19 -23.22 -7.01
CA GLY A 29 5.94 -21.77 -7.13
C GLY A 29 5.90 -21.06 -5.77
N HIS A 30 5.53 -19.78 -5.77
CA HIS A 30 5.34 -19.00 -4.55
C HIS A 30 4.01 -18.26 -4.59
N CYS A 31 3.47 -18.00 -3.40
CA CYS A 31 2.25 -17.24 -3.22
C CYS A 31 2.61 -15.80 -2.86
N CYS A 32 1.81 -14.86 -3.36
CA CYS A 32 2.03 -13.43 -3.20
C CYS A 32 0.77 -12.76 -2.68
N ARG A 33 0.95 -11.79 -1.79
CA ARG A 33 -0.05 -10.76 -1.49
C ARG A 33 0.32 -9.49 -2.26
N LEU A 34 -0.64 -8.95 -3.01
CA LEU A 34 -0.46 -7.75 -3.82
C LEU A 34 -1.36 -6.64 -3.26
N TYR A 35 -0.76 -5.52 -2.92
CA TYR A 35 -1.46 -4.33 -2.43
C TYR A 35 -1.55 -3.31 -3.57
N SER A 36 -2.75 -2.92 -3.95
CA SER A 36 -3.03 -1.95 -5.00
C SER A 36 -4.18 -1.02 -4.59
N GLN A 37 -4.37 0.07 -5.31
CA GLN A 37 -5.55 0.94 -5.15
C GLN A 37 -6.88 0.18 -5.22
N VAL A 38 -6.94 -0.88 -6.03
CA VAL A 38 -8.14 -1.72 -6.19
C VAL A 38 -8.40 -2.65 -5.00
N GLY A 39 -7.42 -2.83 -4.11
CA GLY A 39 -7.53 -3.66 -2.92
C GLY A 39 -6.37 -4.64 -2.76
N LEU A 40 -6.57 -5.58 -1.82
CA LEU A 40 -5.67 -6.71 -1.60
C LEU A 40 -6.03 -7.84 -2.57
N MET A 41 -5.03 -8.36 -3.28
CA MET A 41 -5.18 -9.51 -4.17
C MET A 41 -4.23 -10.63 -3.76
N HIS A 42 -4.67 -11.88 -3.91
CA HIS A 42 -3.81 -13.06 -3.75
C HIS A 42 -3.44 -13.62 -5.12
N ALA A 43 -2.16 -13.88 -5.34
CA ALA A 43 -1.70 -14.50 -6.58
C ALA A 43 -0.72 -15.66 -6.35
N LYS A 44 -0.76 -16.64 -7.24
CA LYS A 44 0.30 -17.63 -7.40
C LYS A 44 1.26 -17.20 -8.51
N SER A 45 2.54 -17.53 -8.37
CA SER A 45 3.59 -17.14 -9.30
C SER A 45 4.69 -18.19 -9.43
N TRP A 46 5.30 -18.24 -10.61
CA TRP A 46 6.56 -18.96 -10.87
C TRP A 46 7.70 -18.02 -11.30
N ILE A 47 7.42 -16.72 -11.50
CA ILE A 47 8.41 -15.76 -11.97
C ILE A 47 9.27 -15.29 -10.79
N PRO A 48 10.58 -15.12 -10.93
CA PRO A 48 11.40 -14.58 -9.86
C PRO A 48 10.99 -13.14 -9.55
N ILE A 49 10.61 -12.87 -8.30
CA ILE A 49 10.30 -11.52 -7.83
C ILE A 49 11.57 -10.94 -7.21
N PRO A 50 12.10 -9.81 -7.72
CA PRO A 50 13.31 -9.23 -7.19
C PRO A 50 13.07 -8.82 -5.73
N PRO A 51 13.99 -9.18 -4.80
CA PRO A 51 13.82 -8.85 -3.41
C PRO A 51 13.84 -7.34 -3.20
N SER A 52 13.08 -6.89 -2.21
CA SER A 52 13.12 -5.52 -1.75
C SER A 52 14.42 -5.25 -0.99
N PRO A 53 15.12 -4.14 -1.23
CA PRO A 53 16.26 -3.72 -0.40
C PRO A 53 15.90 -3.56 1.09
N SER A 54 14.63 -3.27 1.36
CA SER A 54 14.09 -2.96 2.70
C SER A 54 13.34 -4.15 3.34
N GLY A 55 13.27 -5.30 2.65
CA GLY A 55 13.02 -6.60 3.28
C GLY A 55 11.58 -7.13 3.37
N CYS A 56 10.54 -6.43 2.89
CA CYS A 56 9.17 -7.00 2.96
C CYS A 56 8.28 -6.75 1.74
N LEU A 57 8.42 -5.60 1.06
CA LEU A 57 7.59 -5.26 -0.10
C LEU A 57 8.43 -4.81 -1.30
N THR A 58 8.14 -5.39 -2.46
CA THR A 58 8.70 -4.92 -3.73
C THR A 58 7.62 -4.21 -4.53
N ARG A 59 7.84 -2.93 -4.83
CA ARG A 59 6.93 -2.12 -5.66
C ARG A 59 7.20 -2.32 -7.14
N GLY A 60 6.14 -2.34 -7.94
CA GLY A 60 6.26 -2.47 -9.38
C GLY A 60 4.93 -2.69 -10.08
N LYS A 61 5.03 -2.92 -11.38
CA LYS A 61 3.89 -3.24 -12.22
C LYS A 61 3.73 -4.75 -12.31
N ALA A 62 2.55 -5.25 -11.97
CA ALA A 62 2.19 -6.66 -12.06
C ALA A 62 1.17 -6.89 -13.16
N THR A 63 1.41 -7.93 -13.96
CA THR A 63 0.44 -8.43 -14.93
C THR A 63 -0.26 -9.65 -14.35
N LEU A 64 -1.56 -9.55 -14.11
CA LEU A 64 -2.38 -10.56 -13.46
C LEU A 64 -3.41 -11.15 -14.42
N LEU A 65 -3.59 -12.47 -14.33
CA LEU A 65 -4.69 -13.21 -14.94
C LEU A 65 -5.65 -13.67 -13.84
N PRO A 66 -6.92 -13.25 -13.84
CA PRO A 66 -7.91 -13.75 -12.89
C PRO A 66 -8.08 -15.27 -13.01
N LEU A 67 -8.18 -15.95 -11.89
CA LEU A 67 -8.45 -17.38 -11.79
C LEU A 67 -9.81 -17.62 -11.16
N ASP A 68 -10.47 -18.69 -11.58
CA ASP A 68 -11.68 -19.22 -10.94
C ASP A 68 -11.26 -20.38 -10.01
N ASP A 69 -10.39 -20.08 -9.03
CA ASP A 69 -9.85 -21.04 -8.05
C ASP A 69 -10.13 -20.53 -6.62
N ASP A 70 -10.67 -21.39 -5.75
CA ASP A 70 -11.02 -21.06 -4.37
C ASP A 70 -9.82 -20.63 -3.50
N ARG A 71 -8.58 -20.90 -3.93
CA ARG A 71 -7.35 -20.62 -3.16
C ARG A 71 -6.60 -19.39 -3.64
N PHE A 72 -6.73 -19.02 -4.91
CA PHE A 72 -6.00 -17.91 -5.51
C PHE A 72 -6.87 -17.14 -6.48
N ASP A 73 -6.98 -15.84 -6.24
CA ASP A 73 -7.77 -14.95 -7.09
C ASP A 73 -7.08 -14.72 -8.45
N HIS A 74 -5.74 -14.80 -8.49
CA HIS A 74 -4.96 -14.43 -9.67
C HIS A 74 -3.73 -15.33 -9.92
N LEU A 75 -3.29 -15.37 -11.18
CA LEU A 75 -1.97 -15.81 -11.61
C LEU A 75 -1.12 -14.58 -11.93
N LEU A 76 0.02 -14.43 -11.26
CA LEU A 76 1.02 -13.41 -11.59
C LEU A 76 1.87 -13.88 -12.76
N MET A 77 1.70 -13.22 -13.91
CA MET A 77 2.36 -13.59 -15.16
C MET A 77 3.65 -12.81 -15.40
N ASN A 78 3.71 -11.56 -14.95
CA ASN A 78 4.87 -10.69 -15.11
C ASN A 78 4.95 -9.68 -13.95
N PHE A 79 6.17 -9.29 -13.60
CA PHE A 79 6.42 -8.24 -12.62
C PHE A 79 7.64 -7.41 -13.02
N THR A 80 7.46 -6.10 -13.11
CA THR A 80 8.55 -5.14 -13.38
C THR A 80 8.70 -4.23 -12.18
N ARG A 81 9.85 -4.29 -11.49
CA ARG A 81 10.12 -3.46 -10.33
C ARG A 81 10.19 -1.99 -10.71
N GLU A 82 9.42 -1.16 -10.02
CA GLU A 82 9.36 0.28 -10.18
C GLU A 82 9.22 0.92 -8.79
N LEU A 83 10.29 1.54 -8.31
CA LEU A 83 10.38 2.03 -6.92
C LEU A 83 9.69 3.39 -6.71
N ASP A 84 9.49 4.14 -7.80
CA ASP A 84 8.94 5.49 -7.79
C ASP A 84 7.48 5.54 -8.23
N LEU A 85 6.78 4.40 -8.12
CA LEU A 85 5.33 4.38 -8.30
C LEU A 85 4.67 5.36 -7.33
N PRO A 86 3.73 6.19 -7.80
CA PRO A 86 2.96 7.06 -6.94
C PRO A 86 2.26 6.26 -5.86
N VAL A 87 2.35 6.72 -4.63
CA VAL A 87 1.71 6.08 -3.47
C VAL A 87 0.18 6.05 -3.63
N THR A 88 -0.37 7.01 -4.37
CA THR A 88 -1.79 7.08 -4.75
C THR A 88 -2.28 5.88 -5.55
N THR A 89 -1.42 5.18 -6.30
CA THR A 89 -1.83 3.99 -7.07
C THR A 89 -1.72 2.69 -6.26
N LEU A 90 -1.10 2.76 -5.07
CA LEU A 90 -0.88 1.63 -4.17
C LEU A 90 -1.86 1.64 -2.99
N PHE A 91 -2.28 2.81 -2.55
CA PHE A 91 -3.15 2.99 -1.40
C PHE A 91 -4.60 2.68 -1.78
N SER A 92 -5.27 1.87 -0.97
CA SER A 92 -6.65 1.48 -1.21
C SER A 92 -7.61 2.21 -0.27
N SER A 93 -8.72 2.73 -0.81
CA SER A 93 -9.74 3.44 -0.02
C SER A 93 -10.38 2.56 1.06
N TRP A 94 -10.41 1.24 0.85
CA TRP A 94 -11.07 0.27 1.74
C TRP A 94 -10.33 0.03 3.07
N TRP A 95 -9.08 0.51 3.20
CA TRP A 95 -8.31 0.30 4.43
C TRP A 95 -8.76 1.20 5.58
N CYS A 96 -9.23 2.42 5.25
CA CYS A 96 -9.66 3.38 6.24
C CYS A 96 -11.19 3.51 6.22
N PRO A 97 -11.88 3.33 7.37
CA PRO A 97 -13.32 3.51 7.44
C PRO A 97 -13.77 4.97 7.27
N ILE A 98 -12.83 5.92 7.29
CA ILE A 98 -13.10 7.36 7.17
C ILE A 98 -12.80 7.78 5.73
N GLU A 99 -13.83 8.31 5.06
CA GLU A 99 -13.75 8.73 3.67
C GLU A 99 -12.68 9.81 3.45
N GLY A 100 -11.93 9.69 2.36
CA GLY A 100 -10.96 10.69 1.92
C GLY A 100 -9.63 10.70 2.68
N VAL A 101 -9.52 10.10 3.88
CA VAL A 101 -8.27 10.09 4.67
C VAL A 101 -7.12 9.47 3.86
N HIS A 102 -7.36 8.28 3.31
CA HIS A 102 -6.42 7.57 2.44
C HIS A 102 -5.88 8.46 1.30
N ALA A 103 -6.77 9.21 0.62
CA ALA A 103 -6.44 9.94 -0.59
C ALA A 103 -5.68 11.23 -0.25
N GLN A 104 -6.08 11.90 0.83
CA GLN A 104 -5.40 13.08 1.33
C GLN A 104 -4.01 12.74 1.89
N THR A 105 -3.87 11.61 2.59
CA THR A 105 -2.57 11.11 3.04
C THR A 105 -1.67 10.82 1.85
N ALA A 106 -2.15 10.10 0.83
CA ALA A 106 -1.36 9.84 -0.37
C ALA A 106 -0.96 11.15 -1.08
N ALA A 107 -1.86 12.12 -1.19
CA ALA A 107 -1.57 13.42 -1.78
C ALA A 107 -0.51 14.21 -0.98
N LEU A 108 -0.50 14.13 0.35
CA LEU A 108 0.56 14.73 1.17
C LEU A 108 1.91 14.03 0.97
N ILE A 109 1.92 12.70 0.85
CA ILE A 109 3.14 11.93 0.58
C ILE A 109 3.73 12.32 -0.79
N GLU A 110 2.88 12.54 -1.80
CA GLU A 110 3.33 13.02 -3.11
C GLU A 110 3.88 14.45 -3.12
N GLN A 111 3.62 15.24 -2.06
CA GLN A 111 4.22 16.58 -1.91
C GLN A 111 5.62 16.54 -1.29
N ILE A 112 6.12 15.37 -0.89
CA ILE A 112 7.49 15.20 -0.39
C ILE A 112 8.44 15.16 -1.60
N GLU A 113 9.30 16.16 -1.73
CA GLU A 113 10.27 16.29 -2.83
C GLU A 113 11.40 15.26 -2.72
N SER A 114 11.81 14.93 -1.50
CA SER A 114 12.81 13.91 -1.21
C SER A 114 12.30 12.51 -1.55
N ILE A 115 12.71 12.01 -2.73
CA ILE A 115 12.37 10.65 -3.20
C ILE A 115 12.64 9.57 -2.15
N PRO A 116 13.80 9.51 -1.46
CA PRO A 116 14.05 8.50 -0.44
C PRO A 116 13.06 8.59 0.74
N LEU A 117 12.70 9.81 1.16
CA LEU A 117 11.78 10.02 2.27
C LEU A 117 10.35 9.63 1.89
N ARG A 118 9.91 10.02 0.68
CA ARG A 118 8.61 9.61 0.12
C ARG A 118 8.47 8.10 0.05
N ARG A 119 9.53 7.41 -0.41
CA ARG A 119 9.60 5.94 -0.44
C ARG A 119 9.46 5.37 0.96
N LEU A 120 10.24 5.86 1.93
CA LEU A 120 10.20 5.42 3.32
C LEU A 120 8.80 5.54 3.94
N VAL A 121 8.15 6.70 3.77
CA VAL A 121 6.80 6.91 4.32
C VAL A 121 5.79 5.98 3.67
N GLY A 122 5.81 5.87 2.34
CA GLY A 122 4.92 4.93 1.65
C GLY A 122 5.16 3.47 2.07
N ASP A 123 6.43 3.06 2.27
CA ASP A 123 6.78 1.68 2.62
C ASP A 123 6.32 1.36 4.04
N ALA A 124 6.47 2.31 4.97
CA ALA A 124 5.95 2.17 6.32
C ALA A 124 4.42 2.00 6.30
N LEU A 125 3.68 2.86 5.59
CA LEU A 125 2.22 2.81 5.57
C LEU A 125 1.63 1.63 4.78
N LEU A 126 2.43 0.98 3.93
CA LEU A 126 2.06 -0.26 3.21
C LEU A 126 2.53 -1.51 3.93
N HIS A 127 3.34 -1.38 4.98
CA HIS A 127 4.04 -2.51 5.58
C HIS A 127 3.03 -3.60 6.02
N PRO A 128 3.20 -4.87 5.59
CA PRO A 128 2.15 -5.89 5.72
C PRO A 128 1.66 -6.13 7.14
N HIS A 129 2.55 -5.98 8.12
CA HIS A 129 2.22 -6.20 9.53
C HIS A 129 1.43 -5.07 10.18
N THR A 130 1.46 -3.87 9.61
CA THR A 130 0.93 -2.65 10.24
C THR A 130 -0.15 -1.98 9.39
N VAL A 131 -0.16 -2.15 8.06
CA VAL A 131 -1.07 -1.47 7.12
C VAL A 131 -2.52 -1.52 7.62
N ARG A 132 -3.04 -2.71 7.91
CA ARG A 132 -4.41 -2.86 8.42
C ARG A 132 -4.64 -2.10 9.72
N ALA A 133 -3.72 -2.22 10.67
CA ALA A 133 -3.85 -1.61 11.98
C ALA A 133 -3.75 -0.08 11.90
N PHE A 134 -2.81 0.46 11.12
CA PHE A 134 -2.65 1.91 10.95
C PHE A 134 -3.93 2.57 10.42
N TRP A 135 -4.51 2.01 9.37
CA TRP A 135 -5.67 2.60 8.70
C TRP A 135 -7.00 2.40 9.43
N SER A 136 -7.10 1.43 10.34
CA SER A 136 -8.37 1.09 11.02
C SER A 136 -8.38 1.30 12.53
N SER A 137 -7.23 1.51 13.18
CA SER A 137 -7.16 1.69 14.63
C SER A 137 -7.65 3.07 15.09
N PRO A 138 -8.18 3.17 16.32
CA PRO A 138 -8.38 4.47 16.97
C PRO A 138 -7.04 5.11 17.36
N ALA A 139 -6.97 6.45 17.36
CA ALA A 139 -5.76 7.16 17.79
C ALA A 139 -5.56 7.11 19.32
N SER A 140 -6.64 6.94 20.07
CA SER A 140 -6.63 6.89 21.52
C SER A 140 -7.70 5.94 22.07
N LYS A 141 -7.56 5.54 23.34
CA LYS A 141 -8.50 4.61 23.98
C LYS A 141 -9.83 5.26 24.37
N ALA A 142 -9.83 6.56 24.70
CA ALA A 142 -11.00 7.24 25.26
C ALA A 142 -11.02 8.77 25.01
N HIS A 143 -10.16 9.29 24.12
CA HIS A 143 -10.01 10.73 23.88
C HIS A 143 -10.26 11.08 22.40
N HIS A 144 -9.60 12.13 21.90
CA HIS A 144 -9.70 12.54 20.50
C HIS A 144 -9.36 11.37 19.55
N HIS A 145 -10.16 11.25 18.50
CA HIS A 145 -10.13 10.17 17.51
C HIS A 145 -10.14 8.73 18.10
N ALA A 146 -10.86 8.50 19.21
CA ALA A 146 -11.10 7.17 19.77
C ALA A 146 -12.16 6.35 18.99
N TYR A 147 -12.03 6.29 17.66
CA TYR A 147 -12.92 5.55 16.76
C TYR A 147 -12.12 4.90 15.63
N PRO A 148 -12.64 3.85 14.95
CA PRO A 148 -11.93 3.19 13.85
C PRO A 148 -11.46 4.18 12.78
N GLY A 149 -10.22 4.03 12.34
CA GLY A 149 -9.54 4.94 11.40
C GLY A 149 -9.05 6.26 12.00
N GLY A 150 -9.32 6.48 13.29
CA GLY A 150 -8.92 7.69 14.00
C GLY A 150 -7.41 7.93 14.02
N LEU A 151 -6.60 6.86 14.05
CA LEU A 151 -5.13 6.96 14.02
C LEU A 151 -4.64 7.62 12.72
N ALA A 152 -5.08 7.11 11.56
CA ALA A 152 -4.71 7.66 10.27
C ALA A 152 -5.24 9.10 10.07
N LEU A 153 -6.47 9.38 10.52
CA LEU A 153 -7.02 10.74 10.48
C LEU A 153 -6.20 11.71 11.32
N HIS A 154 -5.84 11.33 12.54
CA HIS A 154 -5.02 12.15 13.42
C HIS A 154 -3.65 12.45 12.80
N SER A 155 -2.96 11.42 12.30
CA SER A 155 -1.68 11.59 11.60
C SER A 155 -1.80 12.51 10.38
N LEU A 156 -2.89 12.39 9.61
CA LEU A 156 -3.18 13.26 8.47
C LEU A 156 -3.34 14.72 8.91
N GLU A 157 -4.16 14.99 9.93
CA GLU A 157 -4.40 16.35 10.43
C GLU A 157 -3.09 17.03 10.89
N VAL A 158 -2.26 16.32 11.66
CA VAL A 158 -0.95 16.83 12.10
C VAL A 158 -0.02 17.07 10.90
N ALA A 159 -0.03 16.17 9.91
CA ALA A 159 0.77 16.33 8.69
C ALA A 159 0.30 17.50 7.82
N THR A 160 -1.00 17.75 7.73
CA THR A 160 -1.55 18.94 7.06
C THR A 160 -1.09 20.23 7.74
N MET A 161 -1.11 20.27 9.08
CA MET A 161 -0.58 21.42 9.82
C MET A 161 0.91 21.63 9.53
N ALA A 162 1.72 20.56 9.57
CA ALA A 162 3.14 20.61 9.24
C ALA A 162 3.40 21.10 7.80
N ALA A 163 2.63 20.60 6.83
CA ALA A 163 2.74 20.99 5.42
C ALA A 163 2.40 22.47 5.17
N SER A 164 1.54 23.06 6.01
CA SER A 164 1.09 24.45 5.92
C SER A 164 1.99 25.47 6.64
N ALA A 165 3.04 25.01 7.33
CA ALA A 165 3.93 25.87 8.08
C ALA A 165 4.85 26.68 7.15
N ASN A 166 4.59 27.99 7.04
CA ASN A 166 5.26 28.89 6.08
C ASN A 166 6.73 29.24 6.40
N LEU A 167 7.25 28.80 7.56
CA LEU A 167 8.60 29.15 8.02
C LEU A 167 9.63 28.04 7.79
N LEU A 168 9.21 26.89 7.27
CA LEU A 168 10.08 25.75 7.01
C LEU A 168 10.77 25.88 5.66
N THR A 169 12.03 25.43 5.58
CA THR A 169 12.65 25.16 4.27
C THR A 169 11.93 23.99 3.59
N ALA A 170 12.11 23.81 2.28
CA ALA A 170 11.53 22.66 1.57
C ALA A 170 11.93 21.32 2.19
N TYR A 171 13.21 21.19 2.58
CA TYR A 171 13.72 20.00 3.25
C TYR A 171 13.12 19.78 4.64
N ASP A 172 13.03 20.83 5.46
CA ASP A 172 12.43 20.72 6.80
C ASP A 172 10.93 20.44 6.72
N ARG A 173 10.25 20.96 5.70
CA ARG A 173 8.84 20.68 5.41
C ARG A 173 8.64 19.20 5.07
N ASP A 174 9.46 18.63 4.19
CA ASP A 174 9.43 17.21 3.84
C ASP A 174 9.60 16.32 5.07
N LEU A 175 10.59 16.63 5.91
CA LEU A 175 10.81 15.92 7.17
C LEU A 175 9.64 16.08 8.14
N ALA A 176 9.06 17.27 8.25
CA ALA A 176 7.93 17.53 9.12
C ALA A 176 6.68 16.76 8.69
N ILE A 177 6.39 16.67 7.39
CA ILE A 177 5.31 15.85 6.84
C ILE A 177 5.56 14.37 7.17
N ALA A 178 6.76 13.86 6.88
CA ALA A 178 7.10 12.46 7.13
C ALA A 178 7.02 12.11 8.62
N PHE A 179 7.56 12.97 9.49
CA PHE A 179 7.46 12.82 10.94
C PHE A 179 5.99 12.81 11.38
N ALA A 180 5.19 13.78 10.96
CA ALA A 180 3.79 13.89 11.36
C ALA A 180 2.95 12.68 10.94
N LEU A 181 3.16 12.15 9.73
CA LEU A 181 2.46 10.96 9.26
C LEU A 181 2.81 9.71 10.09
N LEU A 182 4.06 9.61 10.56
CA LEU A 182 4.59 8.42 11.24
C LEU A 182 4.74 8.57 12.77
N HIS A 183 4.43 9.74 13.35
CA HIS A 183 4.75 10.04 14.75
C HIS A 183 4.11 9.06 15.75
N ASP A 184 2.90 8.60 15.43
CA ASP A 184 2.11 7.67 16.23
C ASP A 184 2.15 6.23 15.68
N TYR A 185 3.00 5.96 14.69
CA TYR A 185 3.10 4.65 14.03
C TYR A 185 3.46 3.52 15.01
N GLY A 186 4.16 3.82 16.10
CA GLY A 186 4.48 2.84 17.15
C GLY A 186 3.28 2.34 17.98
N LYS A 187 2.05 2.82 17.72
CA LYS A 187 0.82 2.29 18.33
C LYS A 187 0.36 0.98 17.67
N VAL A 188 0.88 0.65 16.48
CA VAL A 188 0.49 -0.51 15.67
C VAL A 188 1.63 -1.48 15.43
#